data_AF-A0A4P0Y1Z0-F1
#
_entry.id   AF-A0A4P0Y1Z0-F1
#
_cell.length_a   1.000
_cell.length_b   1.000
_cell.length_c   1.000
_cell.angle_alpha   90.00
_cell.angle_beta   90.00
_cell.angle_gamma   90.00
#
_symmetry.space_group_name_H-M   'P 1'
#
loop_
_entity.id
_entity.type
_entity.pdbx_description
1 polymer ?
#
loop_
_entity_poly.entity_id
_entity_poly.type
_entity_poly.pdbx_seq_one_letter_code
_entity_poly.pdbx_strand_id
1 'polypeptide(L)' 'MLELLLDISPAVVSFHFGLPEGETIQRLRRQGIVTLATATSLQEALLIEQQGIDVVVAQGYEAGGHRGIFAPQAPDAS' A
#
# COMPACT_ATOMS: atom_id res chain seq x y z
N MET A 1 11.07 11.57 -4.34
CA MET A 1 9.61 11.49 -4.14
C MET A 1 9.23 11.62 -2.67
N LEU A 2 9.76 10.77 -1.77
CA LEU A 2 9.43 10.83 -0.34
C LEU A 2 9.59 12.22 0.29
N GLU A 3 10.74 12.88 0.09
CA GLU A 3 10.96 14.22 0.67
C GLU A 3 9.91 15.25 0.23
N LEU A 4 9.44 15.17 -1.01
CA LEU A 4 8.36 16.05 -1.51
C LEU A 4 7.03 15.75 -0.82
N LEU A 5 6.71 14.48 -0.58
CA LEU A 5 5.48 14.09 0.14
C LEU A 5 5.52 14.55 1.61
N LEU A 6 6.70 14.50 2.24
CA LEU A 6 6.87 14.98 3.61
C LEU A 6 6.75 16.51 3.69
N ASP A 7 7.29 17.23 2.72
CA ASP A 7 7.16 18.69 2.63
C ASP A 7 5.70 19.13 2.40
N ILE A 8 5.01 18.48 1.46
CA ILE A 8 3.60 18.80 1.14
C ILE A 8 2.64 18.33 2.24
N SER A 9 2.96 17.24 2.95
CA SER A 9 2.13 16.64 4.00
C SER A 9 0.66 16.42 3.59
N PRO A 10 0.39 15.66 2.52
CA PRO A 10 -0.99 15.37 2.13
C PRO A 10 -1.71 14.58 3.24
N ALA A 11 -3.03 14.68 3.29
CA ALA A 11 -3.81 13.91 4.27
C ALA A 11 -3.63 12.39 4.11
N VAL A 12 -3.45 11.91 2.87
CA VAL A 12 -3.37 10.50 2.53
C VAL A 12 -2.33 10.24 1.44
N VAL A 13 -1.59 9.14 1.58
CA VAL A 13 -0.78 8.53 0.50
C VAL A 13 -1.20 7.08 0.33
N SER A 14 -1.46 6.67 -0.90
CA SER A 14 -1.84 5.28 -1.23
C SER A 14 -0.81 4.60 -2.12
N PHE A 15 -0.52 3.33 -1.85
CA PHE A 15 0.37 2.49 -2.63
C PHE A 15 -0.39 1.43 -3.43
N HIS A 16 0.14 1.11 -4.61
CA HIS A 16 -0.42 0.13 -5.53
C HIS A 16 0.73 -0.66 -6.18
N PHE A 17 0.53 -1.96 -6.42
CA PHE A 17 1.54 -2.93 -6.91
C PHE A 17 2.68 -3.29 -5.94
N GLY A 18 2.55 -2.97 -4.67
CA GLY A 18 3.57 -3.27 -3.67
C GLY A 18 3.66 -2.22 -2.58
N LEU A 19 4.66 -2.39 -1.73
CA LEU A 19 4.94 -1.52 -0.60
C LEU A 19 6.34 -0.91 -0.74
N PRO A 20 6.53 0.35 -0.33
CA PRO A 20 7.86 0.90 -0.14
C PRO A 20 8.54 0.26 1.08
N GLU A 21 9.82 0.57 1.28
CA GLU A 21 10.57 0.14 2.46
C GLU A 21 9.90 0.61 3.76
N GLY A 22 9.99 -0.20 4.82
CA GLY A 22 9.34 0.10 6.10
C GLY A 22 9.75 1.44 6.72
N GLU A 23 11.00 1.89 6.51
CA GLU A 23 11.46 3.22 6.94
C GLU A 23 10.66 4.34 6.26
N THR A 24 10.34 4.19 4.97
CA THR A 24 9.53 5.16 4.23
C THR A 24 8.13 5.28 4.84
N ILE A 25 7.50 4.14 5.15
CA ILE A 25 6.17 4.10 5.76
C ILE A 25 6.19 4.76 7.14
N GLN A 26 7.20 4.46 7.96
CA GLN A 26 7.36 5.06 9.27
C GLN A 26 7.53 6.57 9.21
N ARG A 27 8.31 7.09 8.24
CA ARG A 27 8.50 8.53 8.06
C ARG A 27 7.20 9.23 7.68
N LEU A 28 6.42 8.66 6.75
CA LEU A 28 5.09 9.19 6.39
C LEU A 28 4.14 9.22 7.60
N ARG A 29 4.08 8.11 8.36
CA ARG A 29 3.22 8.05 9.55
C ARG A 29 3.63 9.05 10.63
N ARG A 30 4.93 9.25 10.88
CA ARG A 30 5.42 10.27 11.83
C ARG A 30 5.05 11.70 11.42
N GLN A 31 4.89 11.93 10.12
CA GLN A 31 4.41 13.21 9.57
C GLN A 31 2.88 13.37 9.69
N GLY A 32 2.16 12.38 10.24
CA GLY A 32 0.71 12.40 10.36
C GLY A 32 -0.04 12.08 9.07
N ILE A 33 0.67 11.59 8.05
CA ILE A 33 0.08 11.19 6.76
C ILE A 33 -0.52 9.79 6.93
N VAL A 34 -1.81 9.64 6.59
CA VAL A 34 -2.47 8.34 6.59
C VAL A 34 -2.02 7.54 5.38
N THR A 35 -1.64 6.28 5.59
CA THR A 35 -1.14 5.40 4.54
C THR A 35 -2.16 4.32 4.17
N LEU A 36 -2.36 4.12 2.86
CA LEU A 36 -3.21 3.08 2.29
C LEU A 36 -2.37 2.17 1.39
N ALA A 37 -2.72 0.88 1.29
CA ALA A 37 -2.16 0.01 0.27
C ALA A 37 -3.19 -0.98 -0.26
N THR A 38 -3.10 -1.32 -1.54
CA THR A 38 -3.99 -2.29 -2.18
C THR A 38 -3.51 -3.72 -1.94
N ALA A 39 -4.42 -4.62 -1.61
CA ALA A 39 -4.20 -6.08 -1.62
C ALA A 39 -5.26 -6.76 -2.49
N THR A 40 -4.85 -7.78 -3.24
CA THR A 40 -5.74 -8.68 -3.98
C THR A 40 -5.84 -10.06 -3.34
N SER A 41 -5.06 -10.33 -2.28
CA SER A 41 -5.10 -11.59 -1.53
C SER A 41 -4.92 -11.37 -0.02
N LEU A 42 -5.28 -12.38 0.78
CA LEU A 42 -5.06 -12.37 2.23
C LEU A 42 -3.56 -12.23 2.58
N GLN A 43 -2.68 -12.88 1.82
CA GLN A 43 -1.25 -12.83 2.07
C GLN A 43 -0.69 -11.41 1.89
N GLU A 44 -1.13 -10.69 0.86
CA GLU A 44 -0.76 -9.29 0.66
C GLU A 44 -1.32 -8.40 1.77
N ALA A 45 -2.58 -8.60 2.18
CA ALA A 45 -3.18 -7.85 3.28
C ALA A 45 -2.39 -8.00 4.59
N LEU A 46 -1.92 -9.22 4.91
CA LEU A 46 -1.08 -9.48 6.08
C LEU A 46 0.29 -8.80 5.96
N LEU A 47 0.90 -8.76 4.78
CA LEU A 47 2.16 -8.04 4.55
C LEU A 47 1.98 -6.52 4.75
N ILE A 48 0.85 -5.97 4.28
CA ILE A 48 0.49 -4.56 4.46
C ILE A 48 0.36 -4.22 5.95
N GLU A 49 -0.35 -5.05 6.71
CA GLU A 49 -0.50 -4.89 8.16
C GLU A 49 0.87 -4.95 8.88
N GLN A 50 1.72 -5.92 8.53
CA GLN A 50 3.04 -6.09 9.14
C GLN A 50 3.98 -4.91 8.91
N GLN A 51 3.88 -4.25 7.74
CA GLN A 51 4.61 -3.00 7.45
C GLN A 51 4.02 -1.78 8.17
N GLY A 52 2.87 -1.95 8.84
CA GLY A 52 2.18 -0.96 9.62
C GLY A 52 1.34 0.02 8.81
N ILE A 53 1.03 -0.25 7.55
CA ILE A 53 0.13 0.63 6.78
C ILE A 53 -1.22 0.78 7.51
N ASP A 54 -1.79 1.98 7.51
CA ASP A 54 -2.95 2.29 8.35
C ASP A 54 -4.26 1.68 7.80
N VAL A 55 -4.36 1.50 6.48
CA VAL A 55 -5.56 0.97 5.82
C VAL A 55 -5.22 0.02 4.67
N VAL A 56 -5.87 -1.14 4.64
CA VAL A 56 -5.85 -2.08 3.51
C VAL A 56 -7.02 -1.78 2.58
N VAL A 57 -6.75 -1.62 1.28
CA VAL A 57 -7.74 -1.56 0.21
C VAL A 57 -7.86 -2.94 -0.42
N ALA A 58 -8.92 -3.68 -0.10
CA ALA A 58 -9.19 -5.00 -0.69
C ALA A 58 -9.74 -4.87 -2.10
N GLN A 59 -8.96 -5.22 -3.12
CA GLN A 59 -9.35 -5.16 -4.53
C GLN A 59 -9.83 -6.54 -5.00
N GLY A 60 -11.12 -6.65 -5.30
CA GLY A 60 -11.74 -7.87 -5.83
C GLY A 60 -11.32 -8.19 -7.27
N TYR A 61 -11.75 -9.36 -7.75
CA TYR A 61 -11.48 -9.80 -9.13
C TYR A 61 -12.12 -8.88 -10.18
N GLU A 62 -13.30 -8.35 -9.85
CA GLU A 62 -14.16 -7.54 -10.70
C GLU A 62 -13.70 -6.09 -10.86
N ALA A 63 -12.69 -5.66 -10.08
CA ALA A 63 -12.17 -4.30 -10.15
C ALA A 63 -11.60 -4.00 -11.54
N GLY A 64 -12.01 -2.87 -12.13
CA GLY A 64 -11.50 -2.42 -13.42
C GLY A 64 -10.08 -1.88 -13.36
N GLY A 65 -9.41 -1.81 -14.52
CA GLY A 65 -8.04 -1.30 -14.63
C GLY A 65 -6.98 -2.32 -14.24
N HIS A 66 -5.86 -1.85 -13.67
CA HIS A 66 -4.79 -2.74 -13.25
C HIS A 66 -5.14 -3.47 -11.94
N ARG A 67 -4.78 -4.75 -11.86
CA ARG A 67 -4.81 -5.53 -10.62
C ARG A 67 -3.55 -5.22 -9.81
N GLY A 68 -3.73 -4.79 -8.57
CA GLY A 68 -2.70 -4.29 -7.65
C GLY A 68 -1.75 -5.35 -7.09
N ILE A 69 -1.57 -6.47 -7.80
CA ILE A 69 -0.81 -7.65 -7.36
C ILE A 69 0.65 -7.27 -7.08
N PHE A 70 1.19 -7.74 -5.94
CA PHE A 70 2.57 -7.46 -5.54
C PHE A 70 3.58 -8.31 -6.32
N ALA A 71 3.22 -9.56 -6.60
CA ALA A 71 4.04 -10.51 -7.34
C ALA A 71 3.30 -10.97 -8.61
N PRO A 72 3.46 -10.29 -9.76
CA PRO A 72 2.68 -10.56 -10.97
C PRO A 72 2.83 -11.98 -11.54
N GLN A 73 3.87 -12.70 -11.12
CA GLN A 73 4.18 -14.06 -11.55
C GLN A 73 3.63 -15.14 -10.60
N ALA A 74 3.10 -14.76 -9.44
CA ALA A 74 2.47 -15.68 -8.51
C ALA A 74 1.01 -15.97 -8.93
N PRO A 75 0.46 -17.14 -8.59
CA PRO A 75 -0.95 -17.42 -8.79
C PRO A 75 -1.81 -16.37 -8.08
N ASP A 76 -2.78 -15.80 -8.80
CA ASP A 76 -3.74 -14.86 -8.23
C ASP A 76 -4.72 -15.65 -7.34
N ALA A 77 -4.39 -15.73 -6.06
CA ALA A 77 -5.23 -16.35 -5.03
C ALA A 77 -6.26 -15.32 -4.56
N SER A 78 -7.26 -15.07 -5.40
CA SER A 78 -8.49 -14.35 -5.05
C SER A 78 -9.42 -15.23 -4.23
#